data_AF-F9WPQ1-F1
#
_entry.id   AF-F9WPQ1-F1
#
_cell.length_a   1.000
_cell.length_b   1.000
_cell.length_c   1.000
_cell.angle_alpha   90.00
_cell.angle_beta   90.00
_cell.angle_gamma   90.00
#
_symmetry.space_group_name_H-M   'P 1'
#
loop_
_entity.id
_entity.type
_entity.pdbx_description
1 polymer ?
#
loop_
_entity_poly.entity_id
_entity_poly.type
_entity_poly.pdbx_seq_one_letter_code
_entity_poly.pdbx_strand_id
1 'polypeptide(L)'
;MAEVDNVSQDLTEWKNQQVAEWKEEWPKVPVWLENMKNNTGSPSSGRTNIWQYNVTIWDIIKKDCNRVHENKYSDTPVGIAIVNSARLNILRHLDDIANNATTESSIMENGCDTMYKHFRGYVSVINKTEEEKETSVKELCGKFEKEHDTMKNCTVNRTSLEWMEHRFNETVHEMVERMNNSLTQLIEVEKKVLTEVGNMVVSKRDAICNDSTRLKIMNVTLRELENERHSAVFFIHALNTSIARARSEAAKSLSSSEAALEKIAVIEKINGSHTKINQARDGYAEVERTVRQVLEIKAEAEKALNEAVNSRTELDKKSNLESALGTEENHLKTNGDKIIKAFRLLEGGEAKFDNVEKLCSANFTTPSVPIDVANKIITELANVNSSAGLSDTEEKVKGYKKHVERLKTLSTQLNEYNHTINDNATRAVKSAADFEENVKRAEKDAVETVVGEVNNKAKELCAADKKLKSFSAQIGKTTEQG
;
A
#
# COMPACT_ATOMS: atom_id res chain seq x y z
N MET A 1 16.25 -14.31 45.11
CA MET A 1 15.79 -14.45 43.72
C MET A 1 16.89 -13.91 42.82
N ALA A 2 17.29 -14.69 41.82
CA ALA A 2 18.16 -14.17 40.77
C ALA A 2 17.41 -13.12 39.94
N GLU A 3 18.12 -12.12 39.42
CA GLU A 3 17.54 -11.17 38.46
C GLU A 3 17.08 -11.90 37.20
N VAL A 4 15.97 -11.44 36.62
CA VAL A 4 15.51 -11.92 35.32
C VAL A 4 16.46 -11.37 34.27
N ASP A 5 17.19 -12.27 33.60
CA ASP A 5 17.89 -11.92 32.37
C ASP A 5 16.87 -11.87 31.23
N ASN A 6 16.47 -10.65 30.86
CA ASN A 6 15.48 -10.39 29.82
C ASN A 6 15.89 -10.87 28.41
N VAL A 7 17.10 -11.44 28.25
CA VAL A 7 17.68 -11.76 26.94
C VAL A 7 17.71 -13.27 26.67
N SER A 8 17.68 -14.15 27.68
CA SER A 8 18.08 -15.56 27.50
C SER A 8 17.10 -16.63 28.00
N GLN A 9 16.04 -16.30 28.74
CA GLN A 9 15.14 -17.30 29.33
C GLN A 9 13.66 -17.05 29.01
N ASP A 10 12.98 -18.08 28.49
CA ASP A 10 11.52 -18.14 28.42
C ASP A 10 10.98 -17.91 29.84
N LEU A 11 10.09 -16.91 30.03
CA LEU A 11 9.48 -16.61 31.32
C LEU A 11 8.81 -17.84 31.95
N THR A 12 8.37 -18.80 31.13
CA THR A 12 7.85 -20.11 31.57
C THR A 12 8.94 -20.97 32.18
N GLU A 13 10.11 -21.08 31.54
CA GLU A 13 11.25 -21.84 32.06
C GLU A 13 11.81 -21.21 33.33
N TRP A 14 11.99 -19.88 33.34
CA TRP A 14 12.45 -19.14 34.52
C TRP A 14 11.50 -19.34 35.70
N LYS A 15 10.19 -19.21 35.48
CA LYS A 15 9.16 -19.47 36.50
C LYS A 15 9.28 -20.88 37.07
N ASN A 16 9.40 -21.89 36.20
CA ASN A 16 9.51 -23.28 36.63
C ASN A 16 10.76 -23.53 37.45
N GLN A 17 11.89 -22.92 37.05
CA GLN A 17 13.15 -23.01 37.79
C GLN A 17 13.02 -22.39 39.19
N GLN A 18 12.48 -21.18 39.30
CA GLN A 18 12.30 -20.53 40.60
C GLN A 18 11.34 -21.29 41.52
N VAL A 19 10.27 -21.87 40.98
CA VAL A 19 9.35 -22.73 41.74
C VAL A 19 10.05 -24.01 42.23
N ALA A 20 10.92 -24.60 41.40
CA ALA A 20 11.68 -25.79 41.77
C ALA A 20 12.70 -25.50 42.89
N GLU A 21 13.48 -24.43 42.75
CA GLU A 21 14.43 -23.96 43.77
C GLU A 21 13.71 -23.71 45.10
N TRP A 22 12.55 -23.05 45.07
CA TRP A 22 11.75 -22.83 46.28
C TRP A 22 11.28 -24.15 46.92
N LYS A 23 10.78 -25.09 46.11
CA LYS A 23 10.34 -26.40 46.61
C LYS A 23 11.48 -27.20 47.23
N GLU A 24 12.72 -27.00 46.77
CA GLU A 24 13.91 -27.65 47.32
C GLU A 24 14.37 -27.03 48.64
N GLU A 25 14.33 -25.69 48.76
CA GLU A 25 14.77 -24.98 49.96
C GLU A 25 13.74 -25.06 51.10
N TRP A 26 12.45 -25.15 50.77
CA TRP A 26 11.35 -25.16 51.74
C TRP A 26 11.53 -26.16 52.91
N PRO A 27 11.84 -27.46 52.68
CA PRO A 27 11.97 -28.43 53.77
C PRO A 27 13.16 -28.16 54.70
N LYS A 28 14.11 -27.31 54.30
CA LYS A 28 15.30 -26.97 55.09
C LYS A 28 15.01 -25.91 56.17
N VAL A 29 13.92 -25.16 56.03
CA VAL A 29 13.62 -24.02 56.91
C VAL A 29 13.31 -24.42 58.35
N PRO A 30 12.50 -25.44 58.64
CA PRO A 30 12.30 -25.90 60.03
C PRO A 30 13.63 -26.27 60.70
N VAL A 31 14.54 -26.91 59.97
CA VAL A 31 15.88 -27.26 60.45
C VAL A 31 16.72 -26.01 60.74
N TRP A 32 16.64 -24.97 59.90
CA TRP A 32 17.30 -23.69 60.17
C TRP A 32 16.75 -23.00 61.41
N LEU A 33 15.43 -22.95 61.56
CA LEU A 33 14.75 -22.37 62.73
C LEU A 33 15.13 -23.13 64.01
N GLU A 34 15.20 -24.46 63.97
CA GLU A 34 15.63 -25.28 65.08
C GLU A 34 17.13 -25.10 65.42
N ASN A 35 17.99 -25.02 64.40
CA ASN A 35 19.41 -24.73 64.60
C ASN A 35 19.62 -23.33 65.21
N MET A 36 18.84 -22.34 64.79
CA MET A 36 18.84 -20.99 65.37
C MET A 36 18.40 -21.03 66.85
N LYS A 37 17.34 -21.78 67.18
CA LYS A 37 16.89 -22.02 68.57
C LYS A 37 18.00 -22.62 69.44
N ASN A 38 18.75 -23.59 68.90
CA ASN A 38 19.79 -24.32 69.62
C ASN A 38 21.11 -23.54 69.77
N ASN A 39 21.27 -22.43 69.04
CA ASN A 39 22.45 -21.58 69.10
C ASN A 39 22.45 -20.69 70.37
N THR A 40 22.56 -21.33 71.52
CA THR A 40 22.77 -20.63 72.80
C THR A 40 24.24 -20.29 72.93
N GLY A 41 24.54 -19.00 73.11
CA GLY A 41 25.90 -18.57 73.43
C GLY A 41 26.41 -19.34 74.64
N SER A 42 27.72 -19.65 74.65
CA SER A 42 28.37 -20.47 75.69
C SER A 42 27.86 -20.09 77.09
N PRO A 43 27.56 -21.05 77.99
CA PRO A 43 26.96 -20.79 79.31
C PRO A 43 27.71 -19.75 80.15
N SER A 44 29.00 -19.57 79.89
CA SER A 44 29.88 -18.58 80.51
C SER A 44 29.63 -17.12 80.12
N SER A 45 28.83 -16.86 79.08
CA SER A 45 28.64 -15.50 78.53
C SER A 45 27.39 -14.77 79.04
N GLY A 46 26.50 -15.43 79.78
CA GLY A 46 25.24 -14.82 80.28
C GLY A 46 24.29 -14.30 79.18
N ARG A 47 24.56 -14.60 77.90
CA ARG A 47 23.76 -14.16 76.76
C ARG A 47 22.66 -15.18 76.48
N THR A 48 21.44 -14.85 76.84
CA THR A 48 20.24 -15.59 76.44
C THR A 48 20.11 -15.54 74.91
N ASN A 49 19.79 -16.67 74.27
CA ASN A 49 19.57 -16.69 72.82
C ASN A 49 18.45 -15.69 72.48
N ILE A 50 18.59 -14.91 71.39
CA ILE A 50 17.56 -13.94 70.99
C ILE A 50 16.18 -14.61 70.82
N TRP A 51 16.19 -15.90 70.47
CA TRP A 51 15.03 -16.76 70.28
C TRP A 51 14.43 -17.33 71.59
N GLN A 52 15.12 -17.17 72.72
CA GLN A 52 14.63 -17.54 74.06
C GLN A 52 13.97 -16.37 74.78
N TYR A 53 14.00 -15.15 74.22
CA TYR A 53 13.27 -14.04 74.80
C TYR A 53 11.77 -14.19 74.52
N ASN A 54 11.02 -14.56 75.56
CA ASN A 54 9.58 -14.31 75.67
C ASN A 54 9.34 -12.81 75.96
N VAL A 55 10.05 -11.92 75.25
CA VAL A 55 9.85 -10.47 75.34
C VAL A 55 8.71 -10.13 74.41
N THR A 56 7.65 -9.59 74.96
CA THR A 56 6.56 -9.05 74.14
C THR A 56 7.13 -7.89 73.31
N ILE A 57 6.63 -7.65 72.09
CA ILE A 57 7.07 -6.50 71.26
C ILE A 57 7.02 -5.17 72.05
N TRP A 58 6.13 -5.10 73.04
CA TRP A 58 6.10 -4.09 74.09
C TRP A 58 7.43 -3.84 74.78
N ASP A 59 8.11 -4.89 75.27
CA ASP A 59 9.37 -4.75 76.01
C ASP A 59 10.51 -4.31 75.09
N ILE A 60 10.50 -4.75 73.83
CA ILE A 60 11.46 -4.31 72.79
C ILE A 60 11.29 -2.83 72.53
N ILE A 61 10.07 -2.42 72.17
CA ILE A 61 9.75 -1.02 71.86
C ILE A 61 9.98 -0.12 73.08
N LYS A 62 9.59 -0.57 74.28
CA LYS A 62 9.88 0.16 75.52
C LYS A 62 11.37 0.36 75.74
N LYS A 63 12.17 -0.70 75.58
CA LYS A 63 13.62 -0.63 75.77
C LYS A 63 14.27 0.29 74.75
N ASP A 64 13.87 0.19 73.48
CA ASP A 64 14.41 1.02 72.41
C ASP A 64 13.94 2.49 72.54
N CYS A 65 12.70 2.73 72.95
CA CYS A 65 12.22 4.08 73.23
C CYS A 65 12.91 4.73 74.44
N ASN A 66 13.11 3.99 75.53
CA ASN A 66 13.87 4.48 76.68
C ASN A 66 15.32 4.86 76.28
N ARG A 67 15.94 4.09 75.38
CA ARG A 67 17.29 4.39 74.85
C ARG A 67 17.31 5.67 74.01
N VAL A 68 16.30 5.87 73.16
CA VAL A 68 16.19 7.05 72.30
C VAL A 68 15.84 8.30 73.11
N HIS A 69 14.98 8.18 74.12
CA HIS A 69 14.49 9.32 74.87
C HIS A 69 15.40 9.73 76.04
N GLU A 70 15.88 8.78 76.87
CA GLU A 70 16.62 9.12 78.09
C GLU A 70 18.07 9.60 77.86
N ASN A 71 18.69 9.32 76.71
CA ASN A 71 20.02 9.82 76.30
C ASN A 71 21.18 9.73 77.33
N LYS A 72 21.06 9.00 78.44
CA LYS A 72 22.04 9.00 79.56
C LYS A 72 23.40 8.34 79.24
N TYR A 73 23.61 7.89 78.00
CA TYR A 73 24.79 7.12 77.59
C TYR A 73 25.52 7.73 76.36
N SER A 74 25.17 8.95 75.95
CA SER A 74 25.56 9.55 74.65
C SER A 74 27.05 9.86 74.47
N ASP A 75 27.83 9.85 75.55
CA ASP A 75 29.20 10.41 75.51
C ASP A 75 30.26 9.38 75.09
N THR A 76 29.84 8.14 74.76
CA THR A 76 30.73 7.11 74.25
C THR A 76 30.31 6.67 72.84
N PRO A 77 31.26 6.33 71.94
CA PRO A 77 30.95 5.82 70.61
C PRO A 77 30.03 4.58 70.62
N VAL A 78 30.17 3.73 71.66
CA VAL A 78 29.33 2.56 71.89
C VAL A 78 27.90 2.97 72.26
N GLY A 79 27.73 3.99 73.09
CA GLY A 79 26.43 4.55 73.45
C GLY A 79 25.70 5.15 72.25
N ILE A 80 26.39 5.90 71.40
CA ILE A 80 25.85 6.48 70.16
C ILE A 80 25.34 5.38 69.21
N ALA A 81 26.12 4.31 69.02
CA ALA A 81 25.73 3.19 68.17
C ALA A 81 24.48 2.46 68.70
N ILE A 82 24.34 2.31 70.03
CA ILE A 82 23.17 1.69 70.66
C ILE A 82 21.91 2.55 70.46
N VAL A 83 22.01 3.87 70.62
CA VAL A 83 20.88 4.80 70.41
C VAL A 83 20.45 4.80 68.94
N ASN A 84 21.39 4.84 68.00
CA ASN A 84 21.10 4.78 66.57
C ASN A 84 20.43 3.46 66.17
N SER A 85 20.89 2.33 66.73
CA SER A 85 20.27 1.03 66.50
C SER A 85 18.82 0.98 67.02
N ALA A 86 18.58 1.50 68.23
CA ALA A 86 17.24 1.61 68.79
C ALA A 86 16.32 2.50 67.93
N ARG A 87 16.83 3.64 67.44
CA ARG A 87 16.09 4.51 66.51
C ARG A 87 15.70 3.79 65.22
N LEU A 88 16.63 3.05 64.62
CA LEU A 88 16.36 2.27 63.41
C LEU A 88 15.33 1.17 63.65
N ASN A 89 15.33 0.52 64.80
CA ASN A 89 14.29 -0.45 65.15
C ASN A 89 12.90 0.18 65.27
N ILE A 90 12.78 1.36 65.91
CA ILE A 90 11.50 2.07 65.97
C ILE A 90 11.02 2.48 64.57
N LEU A 91 11.93 2.97 63.71
CA LEU A 91 11.60 3.29 62.33
C LEU A 91 11.14 2.06 61.53
N ARG A 92 11.74 0.88 61.76
CA ARG A 92 11.28 -0.38 61.14
C ARG A 92 9.86 -0.74 61.54
N HIS A 93 9.48 -0.58 62.81
CA HIS A 93 8.10 -0.82 63.23
C HIS A 93 7.12 0.18 62.61
N LEU A 94 7.52 1.44 62.43
CA LEU A 94 6.70 2.42 61.71
C LEU A 94 6.57 2.04 60.24
N ASP A 95 7.66 1.62 59.59
CA ASP A 95 7.70 1.20 58.19
C ASP A 95 6.83 -0.03 57.93
N ASP A 96 6.87 -0.99 58.83
CA ASP A 96 6.00 -2.16 58.84
C ASP A 96 4.49 -1.79 58.94
N ILE A 97 4.13 -0.79 59.77
CA ILE A 97 2.76 -0.26 59.81
C ILE A 97 2.39 0.46 58.51
N ALA A 98 3.33 1.19 57.91
CA ALA A 98 3.11 1.93 56.66
C ALA A 98 2.87 0.99 55.48
N ASN A 99 3.63 -0.11 55.44
CA ASN A 99 3.71 -1.05 54.33
C ASN A 99 2.85 -2.30 54.54
N ASN A 100 1.82 -2.23 55.41
CA ASN A 100 0.85 -3.28 55.79
C ASN A 100 -0.04 -3.78 54.62
N ALA A 101 0.54 -4.03 53.46
CA ALA A 101 -0.12 -4.39 52.21
C ALA A 101 -0.32 -5.91 52.05
N THR A 102 0.39 -6.73 52.82
CA THR A 102 0.33 -8.20 52.73
C THR A 102 -0.09 -8.87 54.03
N THR A 103 0.24 -8.33 55.21
CA THR A 103 -0.07 -8.93 56.52
C THR A 103 -0.26 -7.83 57.56
N GLU A 104 -0.81 -8.17 58.72
CA GLU A 104 -0.87 -7.25 59.87
C GLU A 104 0.56 -6.84 60.31
N SER A 105 0.75 -5.60 60.77
CA SER A 105 2.06 -5.13 61.26
C SER A 105 2.47 -5.86 62.53
N SER A 106 3.77 -5.95 62.81
CA SER A 106 4.35 -6.57 64.00
C SER A 106 3.70 -6.13 65.32
N ILE A 107 3.29 -4.85 65.45
CA ILE A 107 2.58 -4.35 66.66
C ILE A 107 1.15 -4.88 66.74
N MET A 108 0.44 -4.91 65.61
CA MET A 108 -0.94 -5.39 65.52
C MET A 108 -1.01 -6.92 65.68
N GLU A 109 -0.06 -7.66 65.10
CA GLU A 109 0.03 -9.12 65.20
C GLU A 109 0.25 -9.60 66.65
N ASN A 110 0.96 -8.81 67.47
CA ASN A 110 1.15 -9.07 68.90
C ASN A 110 -0.06 -8.63 69.77
N GLY A 111 -1.15 -8.17 69.15
CA GLY A 111 -2.37 -7.74 69.83
C GLY A 111 -2.18 -6.45 70.64
N CYS A 112 -1.22 -5.59 70.26
CA CYS A 112 -0.92 -4.34 70.95
C CYS A 112 -1.72 -3.17 70.34
N ASP A 113 -3.05 -3.26 70.31
CA ASP A 113 -3.93 -2.34 69.56
C ASP A 113 -3.73 -0.86 69.92
N THR A 114 -3.49 -0.57 71.20
CA THR A 114 -3.32 0.80 71.69
C THR A 114 -1.97 1.35 71.25
N MET A 115 -0.92 0.53 71.32
CA MET A 115 0.40 0.89 70.80
C MET A 115 0.37 1.07 69.28
N TYR A 116 -0.32 0.18 68.55
CA TYR A 116 -0.45 0.27 67.10
C TYR A 116 -1.10 1.61 66.70
N LYS A 117 -2.21 1.99 67.33
CA LYS A 117 -2.88 3.28 67.06
C LYS A 117 -1.95 4.47 67.31
N HIS A 118 -1.14 4.39 68.36
CA HIS A 118 -0.17 5.43 68.69
C HIS A 118 0.92 5.52 67.60
N PHE A 119 1.56 4.41 67.26
CA PHE A 119 2.60 4.35 66.24
C PHE A 119 2.09 4.71 64.85
N ARG A 120 0.86 4.31 64.49
CA ARG A 120 0.22 4.68 63.23
C ARG A 120 0.12 6.19 63.05
N GLY A 121 -0.09 6.95 64.12
CA GLY A 121 -0.08 8.41 64.09
C GLY A 121 1.27 9.03 63.69
N TYR A 122 2.36 8.27 63.75
CA TYR A 122 3.73 8.69 63.44
C TYR A 122 4.30 8.04 62.17
N VAL A 123 3.52 7.28 61.41
CA VAL A 123 3.99 6.62 60.17
C VAL A 123 4.57 7.62 59.15
N SER A 124 4.05 8.85 59.11
CA SER A 124 4.56 9.90 58.22
C SER A 124 6.04 10.26 58.45
N VAL A 125 6.63 9.86 59.59
CA VAL A 125 8.05 10.08 59.93
C VAL A 125 8.99 9.39 58.95
N ILE A 126 8.60 8.26 58.34
CA ILE A 126 9.45 7.48 57.43
C ILE A 126 9.91 8.32 56.22
N ASN A 127 9.06 9.22 55.74
CA ASN A 127 9.29 10.03 54.55
C ASN A 127 10.02 11.36 54.84
N LYS A 128 10.44 11.60 56.09
CA LYS A 128 11.14 12.83 56.49
C LYS A 128 12.66 12.72 56.32
N THR A 129 13.36 13.84 56.44
CA THR A 129 14.84 13.85 56.49
C THR A 129 15.36 13.16 57.76
N GLU A 130 16.64 12.76 57.79
CA GLU A 130 17.21 12.05 58.96
C GLU A 130 17.17 12.87 60.26
N GLU A 131 17.39 14.19 60.19
CA GLU A 131 17.29 15.10 61.34
C GLU A 131 15.85 15.18 61.88
N GLU A 132 14.87 15.22 60.97
CA GLU A 132 13.45 15.23 61.31
C GLU A 132 12.96 13.87 61.82
N LYS A 133 13.51 12.76 61.30
CA LYS A 133 13.28 11.40 61.81
C LYS A 133 13.75 11.28 63.24
N GLU A 134 14.96 11.74 63.53
CA GLU A 134 15.52 11.69 64.88
C GLU A 134 14.64 12.44 65.88
N THR A 135 14.24 13.66 65.54
CA THR A 135 13.36 14.48 66.38
C THR A 135 11.99 13.82 66.57
N SER A 136 11.39 13.31 65.49
CA SER A 136 10.04 12.74 65.54
C SER A 136 10.00 11.38 66.26
N VAL A 137 11.04 10.54 66.12
CA VAL A 137 11.15 9.28 66.86
C VAL A 137 11.35 9.56 68.36
N LYS A 138 12.12 10.60 68.71
CA LYS A 138 12.27 11.03 70.10
C LYS A 138 10.95 11.53 70.69
N GLU A 139 10.13 12.26 69.93
CA GLU A 139 8.78 12.67 70.34
C GLU A 139 7.85 11.47 70.54
N LEU A 140 7.82 10.55 69.57
CA LEU A 140 7.07 9.30 69.65
C LEU A 140 7.41 8.54 70.93
N CYS A 141 8.71 8.34 71.19
CA CYS A 141 9.17 7.63 72.37
C CYS A 141 8.88 8.37 73.68
N GLY A 142 8.97 9.71 73.69
CA GLY A 142 8.57 10.52 74.84
C GLY A 142 7.07 10.44 75.16
N LYS A 143 6.20 10.28 74.15
CA LYS A 143 4.76 10.03 74.38
C LYS A 143 4.50 8.59 74.83
N PHE A 144 5.19 7.63 74.21
CA PHE A 144 5.11 6.21 74.59
C PHE A 144 5.44 6.00 76.07
N GLU A 145 6.49 6.64 76.60
CA GLU A 145 6.84 6.56 78.02
C GLU A 145 5.78 7.15 78.95
N LYS A 146 5.19 8.30 78.58
CA LYS A 146 4.15 8.96 79.39
C LYS A 146 2.86 8.16 79.46
N GLU A 147 2.50 7.50 78.36
CA GLU A 147 1.25 6.76 78.23
C GLU A 147 1.45 5.24 78.44
N HIS A 148 2.63 4.81 78.91
CA HIS A 148 3.07 3.41 78.88
C HIS A 148 2.12 2.43 79.58
N ASP A 149 1.54 2.81 80.72
CA ASP A 149 0.62 1.95 81.48
C ASP A 149 -0.69 1.68 80.73
N THR A 150 -1.13 2.61 79.88
CA THR A 150 -2.34 2.47 79.07
C THR A 150 -2.10 1.68 77.77
N MET A 151 -0.84 1.64 77.31
CA MET A 151 -0.46 0.96 76.08
C MET A 151 0.03 -0.48 76.30
N LYS A 152 0.25 -0.91 77.55
CA LYS A 152 0.66 -2.27 77.92
C LYS A 152 -0.51 -3.26 77.83
N ASN A 153 -1.03 -3.49 76.63
CA ASN A 153 -2.15 -4.38 76.38
C ASN A 153 -1.90 -5.47 75.32
N CYS A 154 -0.63 -5.80 75.04
CA CYS A 154 -0.28 -6.86 74.10
C CYS A 154 -0.79 -8.22 74.60
N THR A 155 -1.75 -8.79 73.87
CA THR A 155 -2.45 -10.02 74.26
C THR A 155 -1.77 -11.30 73.74
N VAL A 156 -0.77 -11.17 72.87
CA VAL A 156 -0.10 -12.30 72.23
C VAL A 156 1.41 -12.10 72.29
N ASN A 157 2.17 -13.15 72.62
CA ASN A 157 3.62 -13.16 72.38
C ASN A 157 3.89 -13.85 71.03
N ARG A 158 4.03 -13.03 69.97
CA ARG A 158 4.34 -13.49 68.62
C ARG A 158 5.83 -13.36 68.28
N THR A 159 6.75 -13.35 69.26
CA THR A 159 8.20 -13.52 68.98
C THR A 159 8.69 -14.95 69.22
N SER A 160 7.77 -15.90 69.44
CA SER A 160 8.10 -17.31 69.63
C SER A 160 8.54 -17.97 68.32
N LEU A 161 9.33 -19.05 68.46
CA LEU A 161 9.71 -19.91 67.33
C LEU A 161 8.49 -20.43 66.57
N GLU A 162 7.46 -20.85 67.30
CA GLU A 162 6.20 -21.36 66.76
C GLU A 162 5.49 -20.33 65.88
N TRP A 163 5.55 -19.04 66.27
CA TRP A 163 4.99 -17.98 65.44
C TRP A 163 5.81 -17.74 64.18
N MET A 164 7.14 -17.73 64.29
CA MET A 164 8.00 -17.60 63.09
C MET A 164 7.83 -18.77 62.14
N GLU A 165 7.71 -19.99 62.65
CA GLU A 165 7.38 -21.18 61.85
C GLU A 165 6.03 -21.01 61.16
N HIS A 166 5.01 -20.55 61.87
CA HIS A 166 3.68 -20.29 61.31
C HIS A 166 3.71 -19.19 60.22
N ARG A 167 4.39 -18.06 60.46
CA ARG A 167 4.52 -16.98 59.47
C ARG A 167 5.33 -17.39 58.26
N PHE A 168 6.39 -18.15 58.47
CA PHE A 168 7.13 -18.74 57.35
C PHE A 168 6.24 -19.68 56.55
N ASN A 169 5.45 -20.52 57.23
CA ASN A 169 4.53 -21.46 56.59
C ASN A 169 3.41 -20.77 55.78
N GLU A 170 2.83 -19.69 56.28
CA GLU A 170 1.69 -19.02 55.63
C GLU A 170 2.12 -17.89 54.69
N THR A 171 2.96 -16.97 55.13
CA THR A 171 3.28 -15.73 54.40
C THR A 171 4.14 -16.01 53.18
N VAL A 172 5.12 -16.92 53.30
CA VAL A 172 5.97 -17.29 52.16
C VAL A 172 5.12 -18.00 51.10
N HIS A 173 4.16 -18.84 51.51
CA HIS A 173 3.25 -19.51 50.57
C HIS A 173 2.39 -18.51 49.80
N GLU A 174 1.80 -17.53 50.51
CA GLU A 174 1.00 -16.48 49.89
C GLU A 174 1.83 -15.59 48.94
N MET A 175 3.07 -15.25 49.33
CA MET A 175 3.99 -14.51 48.47
C MET A 175 4.33 -15.28 47.18
N VAL A 176 4.64 -16.58 47.30
CA VAL A 176 4.91 -17.45 46.16
C VAL A 176 3.69 -17.59 45.26
N GLU A 177 2.49 -17.74 45.83
CA GLU A 177 1.24 -17.83 45.07
C GLU A 177 0.96 -16.53 44.29
N ARG A 178 1.08 -15.36 44.93
CA ARG A 178 0.89 -14.06 44.27
C ARG A 178 1.92 -13.81 43.17
N MET A 179 3.18 -14.18 43.41
CA MET A 179 4.25 -14.10 42.40
C MET A 179 3.95 -15.03 41.22
N ASN A 180 3.54 -16.27 41.48
CA ASN A 180 3.12 -17.24 40.48
C ASN A 180 1.94 -16.73 39.63
N ASN A 181 0.94 -16.11 40.27
CA ASN A 181 -0.20 -15.51 39.58
C ASN A 181 0.23 -14.33 38.68
N SER A 182 1.08 -13.44 39.20
CA SER A 182 1.59 -12.28 38.44
C SER A 182 2.42 -12.72 37.21
N LEU A 183 3.30 -13.71 37.38
CA LEU A 183 4.08 -14.30 36.29
C LEU A 183 3.19 -14.98 35.24
N THR A 184 2.15 -15.69 35.68
CA THR A 184 1.21 -16.34 34.75
C THR A 184 0.50 -15.30 33.88
N GLN A 185 0.03 -14.21 34.49
CA GLN A 185 -0.58 -13.09 33.75
C GLN A 185 0.41 -12.45 32.77
N LEU A 186 1.67 -12.24 33.18
CA LEU A 186 2.70 -11.69 32.30
C LEU A 186 2.97 -12.60 31.09
N ILE A 187 3.11 -13.92 31.30
CA ILE A 187 3.29 -14.90 30.22
C ILE A 187 2.10 -14.91 29.26
N GLU A 188 0.88 -14.82 29.77
CA GLU A 188 -0.33 -14.76 28.93
C GLU A 188 -0.36 -13.49 28.08
N VAL A 189 -0.02 -12.33 28.67
CA VAL A 189 0.07 -11.05 27.96
C VAL A 189 1.17 -11.09 26.90
N GLU A 190 2.34 -11.61 27.24
CA GLU A 190 3.45 -11.78 26.29
C GLU A 190 3.02 -12.62 25.08
N LYS A 191 2.48 -13.82 25.31
CA LYS A 191 1.99 -14.71 24.24
C LYS A 191 0.98 -13.99 23.34
N LYS A 192 0.07 -13.22 23.93
CA LYS A 192 -0.91 -12.43 23.18
C LYS A 192 -0.22 -11.38 22.31
N VAL A 193 0.70 -10.58 22.87
CA VAL A 193 1.45 -9.57 22.11
C VAL A 193 2.23 -10.20 20.96
N LEU A 194 2.99 -11.27 21.22
CA LEU A 194 3.79 -11.93 20.19
C LEU A 194 2.94 -12.53 19.07
N THR A 195 1.77 -13.09 19.41
CA THR A 195 0.79 -13.58 18.43
C THR A 195 0.23 -12.45 17.56
N GLU A 196 -0.16 -11.33 18.18
CA GLU A 196 -0.66 -10.15 17.45
C GLU A 196 0.42 -9.56 16.53
N VAL A 197 1.68 -9.51 16.97
CA VAL A 197 2.79 -9.05 16.14
C VAL A 197 3.04 -10.00 14.97
N GLY A 198 3.02 -11.31 15.19
CA GLY A 198 3.12 -12.31 14.13
C GLY A 198 2.00 -12.16 13.10
N ASN A 199 0.76 -12.00 13.55
CA ASN A 199 -0.41 -11.77 12.68
C ASN A 199 -0.31 -10.46 11.90
N MET A 200 0.21 -9.39 12.51
CA MET A 200 0.46 -8.13 11.83
C MET A 200 1.50 -8.31 10.70
N VAL A 201 2.59 -9.04 10.93
CA VAL A 201 3.59 -9.33 9.88
C VAL A 201 2.93 -10.03 8.69
N VAL A 202 2.09 -11.05 8.94
CA VAL A 202 1.34 -11.77 7.90
C VAL A 202 0.42 -10.81 7.14
N SER A 203 -0.43 -10.06 7.85
CA SER A 203 -1.40 -9.14 7.27
C SER A 203 -0.73 -8.06 6.41
N LYS A 204 0.38 -7.47 6.89
CA LYS A 204 1.12 -6.46 6.14
C LYS A 204 1.82 -7.04 4.91
N ARG A 205 2.38 -8.25 5.02
CA ARG A 205 2.95 -8.98 3.86
C ARG A 205 1.89 -9.21 2.80
N ASP A 206 0.74 -9.75 3.18
CA ASP A 206 -0.30 -10.11 2.22
C ASP A 206 -0.86 -8.87 1.50
N ALA A 207 -1.02 -7.75 2.22
CA ALA A 207 -1.40 -6.46 1.64
C ALA A 207 -0.40 -6.00 0.54
N ILE A 208 0.90 -6.03 0.84
CA ILE A 208 1.96 -5.63 -0.10
C ILE A 208 2.08 -6.61 -1.28
N CYS A 209 1.90 -7.91 -1.04
CA CYS A 209 1.95 -8.90 -2.10
C CYS A 209 0.75 -8.83 -3.04
N ASN A 210 -0.43 -8.50 -2.52
CA ASN A 210 -1.60 -8.22 -3.34
C ASN A 210 -1.37 -6.98 -4.22
N ASP A 211 -0.86 -5.89 -3.65
CA ASP A 211 -0.52 -4.68 -4.40
C ASP A 211 0.54 -4.95 -5.49
N SER A 212 1.59 -5.71 -5.15
CA SER A 212 2.62 -6.13 -6.10
C SER A 212 2.04 -6.92 -7.27
N THR A 213 1.09 -7.82 -7.01
CA THR A 213 0.46 -8.65 -8.04
C THR A 213 -0.39 -7.78 -8.98
N ARG A 214 -1.22 -6.90 -8.42
CA ARG A 214 -2.05 -5.96 -9.18
C ARG A 214 -1.19 -5.05 -10.07
N LEU A 215 -0.11 -4.50 -9.51
CA LEU A 215 0.81 -3.64 -10.24
C LEU A 215 1.53 -4.38 -11.38
N LYS A 216 1.95 -5.63 -11.16
CA LYS A 216 2.54 -6.48 -12.21
C LYS A 216 1.57 -6.72 -13.35
N ILE A 217 0.29 -7.02 -13.05
CA ILE A 217 -0.76 -7.18 -14.06
C ILE A 217 -0.97 -5.88 -14.86
N MET A 218 -1.03 -4.73 -14.19
CA MET A 218 -1.15 -3.44 -14.86
C MET A 218 0.01 -3.14 -15.80
N ASN A 219 1.25 -3.39 -15.34
CA ASN A 219 2.45 -3.16 -16.15
C ASN A 219 2.51 -4.05 -17.39
N VAL A 220 2.13 -5.33 -17.26
CA VAL A 220 2.00 -6.24 -18.42
C VAL A 220 0.92 -5.75 -19.38
N THR A 221 -0.27 -5.44 -18.85
CA THR A 221 -1.41 -4.94 -19.63
C THR A 221 -1.03 -3.68 -20.40
N LEU A 222 -0.37 -2.70 -19.76
CA LEU A 222 0.03 -1.46 -20.41
C LEU A 222 1.02 -1.72 -21.55
N ARG A 223 1.98 -2.62 -21.38
CA ARG A 223 2.94 -2.99 -22.44
C ARG A 223 2.24 -3.60 -23.65
N GLU A 224 1.27 -4.47 -23.44
CA GLU A 224 0.48 -5.06 -24.53
C GLU A 224 -0.34 -3.98 -25.26
N LEU A 225 -1.03 -3.12 -24.51
CA LEU A 225 -1.82 -2.02 -25.06
C LEU A 225 -0.96 -1.01 -25.84
N GLU A 226 0.28 -0.77 -25.42
CA GLU A 226 1.21 0.08 -26.18
C GLU A 226 1.51 -0.49 -27.56
N ASN A 227 1.77 -1.79 -27.65
CA ASN A 227 2.03 -2.44 -28.94
C ASN A 227 0.81 -2.35 -29.87
N GLU A 228 -0.38 -2.59 -29.31
CA GLU A 228 -1.64 -2.50 -30.05
C GLU A 228 -1.94 -1.06 -30.51
N ARG A 229 -1.71 -0.07 -29.64
CA ARG A 229 -1.82 1.35 -29.98
C ARG A 229 -0.93 1.70 -31.15
N HIS A 230 0.36 1.34 -31.10
CA HIS A 230 1.31 1.65 -32.16
C HIS A 230 0.87 1.03 -33.50
N SER A 231 0.43 -0.23 -33.47
CA SER A 231 -0.10 -0.93 -34.66
C SER A 231 -1.32 -0.21 -35.24
N ALA A 232 -2.32 0.11 -34.41
CA ALA A 232 -3.54 0.78 -34.85
C ALA A 232 -3.27 2.18 -35.41
N VAL A 233 -2.43 2.99 -34.74
CA VAL A 233 -2.07 4.35 -35.21
C VAL A 233 -1.35 4.29 -36.55
N PHE A 234 -0.40 3.37 -36.71
CA PHE A 234 0.32 3.19 -37.97
C PHE A 234 -0.64 2.80 -39.10
N PHE A 235 -1.54 1.84 -38.84
CA PHE A 235 -2.49 1.37 -39.85
C PHE A 235 -3.49 2.45 -40.25
N ILE A 236 -4.04 3.22 -39.29
CA ILE A 236 -4.93 4.36 -39.57
C ILE A 236 -4.23 5.40 -40.44
N HIS A 237 -2.94 5.68 -40.21
CA HIS A 237 -2.19 6.62 -41.04
C HIS A 237 -2.02 6.13 -42.49
N ALA A 238 -1.72 4.83 -42.66
CA ALA A 238 -1.64 4.22 -43.99
C ALA A 238 -2.99 4.25 -44.72
N LEU A 239 -4.09 3.94 -44.02
CA LEU A 239 -5.44 4.00 -44.55
C LEU A 239 -5.82 5.42 -45.00
N ASN A 240 -5.53 6.43 -44.18
CA ASN A 240 -5.80 7.82 -44.55
C ASN A 240 -5.07 8.21 -45.85
N THR A 241 -3.80 7.82 -45.98
CA THR A 241 -3.00 8.07 -47.19
C THR A 241 -3.60 7.37 -48.42
N SER A 242 -4.03 6.12 -48.26
CA SER A 242 -4.67 5.33 -49.31
C SER A 242 -6.01 5.93 -49.76
N ILE A 243 -6.88 6.30 -48.80
CA ILE A 243 -8.15 6.98 -49.06
C ILE A 243 -7.93 8.31 -49.81
N ALA A 244 -6.94 9.10 -49.40
CA ALA A 244 -6.61 10.35 -50.06
C ALA A 244 -6.14 10.14 -51.51
N ARG A 245 -5.33 9.12 -51.77
CA ARG A 245 -4.86 8.75 -53.11
C ARG A 245 -6.03 8.34 -54.00
N ALA A 246 -6.87 7.41 -53.55
CA ALA A 246 -8.02 6.92 -54.29
C ALA A 246 -9.01 8.04 -54.64
N ARG A 247 -9.26 8.98 -53.71
CA ARG A 247 -10.02 10.19 -54.02
C ARG A 247 -9.36 11.02 -55.11
N SER A 248 -8.05 11.24 -55.03
CA SER A 248 -7.34 12.02 -56.04
C SER A 248 -7.41 11.38 -57.42
N GLU A 249 -7.33 10.05 -57.50
CA GLU A 249 -7.47 9.31 -58.76
C GLU A 249 -8.88 9.44 -59.33
N ALA A 250 -9.91 9.23 -58.51
CA ALA A 250 -11.31 9.41 -58.92
C ALA A 250 -11.56 10.84 -59.43
N ALA A 251 -11.05 11.86 -58.74
CA ALA A 251 -11.18 13.25 -59.15
C ALA A 251 -10.47 13.54 -60.49
N LYS A 252 -9.27 12.99 -60.72
CA LYS A 252 -8.56 13.11 -62.00
C LYS A 252 -9.35 12.47 -63.14
N SER A 253 -9.93 11.29 -62.90
CA SER A 253 -10.78 10.61 -63.89
C SER A 253 -12.02 11.43 -64.26
N LEU A 254 -12.65 12.09 -63.28
CA LEU A 254 -13.76 13.00 -63.53
C LEU A 254 -13.32 14.18 -64.41
N SER A 255 -12.26 14.89 -64.02
CA SER A 255 -11.79 16.06 -64.78
C SER A 255 -11.35 15.71 -66.20
N SER A 256 -10.71 14.55 -66.41
CA SER A 256 -10.38 14.07 -67.76
C SER A 256 -11.65 13.80 -68.59
N SER A 257 -12.66 13.19 -67.97
CA SER A 257 -13.95 12.91 -68.60
C SER A 257 -14.73 14.19 -68.91
N GLU A 258 -14.71 15.19 -68.03
CA GLU A 258 -15.33 16.51 -68.28
C GLU A 258 -14.72 17.19 -69.52
N ALA A 259 -13.38 17.17 -69.65
CA ALA A 259 -12.70 17.73 -70.81
C ALA A 259 -13.03 16.98 -72.12
N ALA A 260 -13.17 15.65 -72.07
CA ALA A 260 -13.57 14.87 -73.24
C ALA A 260 -15.07 15.02 -73.59
N LEU A 261 -15.93 15.37 -72.63
CA LEU A 261 -17.35 15.66 -72.87
C LEU A 261 -17.55 16.88 -73.76
N GLU A 262 -16.69 17.90 -73.65
CA GLU A 262 -16.72 19.08 -74.54
C GLU A 262 -16.56 18.69 -76.02
N LYS A 263 -15.73 17.67 -76.30
CA LYS A 263 -15.54 17.15 -77.67
C LYS A 263 -16.81 16.50 -78.21
N ILE A 264 -17.53 15.75 -77.38
CA ILE A 264 -18.83 15.17 -77.77
C ILE A 264 -19.82 16.25 -78.18
N ALA A 265 -19.90 17.35 -77.42
CA ALA A 265 -20.81 18.44 -77.73
C ALA A 265 -20.50 19.09 -79.10
N VAL A 266 -19.23 19.11 -79.53
CA VAL A 266 -18.84 19.55 -80.88
C VAL A 266 -19.21 18.51 -81.93
N ILE A 267 -18.92 17.23 -81.68
CA ILE A 267 -19.22 16.11 -82.59
C ILE A 267 -20.72 16.02 -82.89
N GLU A 268 -21.58 16.17 -81.88
CA GLU A 268 -23.03 16.13 -82.05
C GLU A 268 -23.58 17.22 -82.97
N LYS A 269 -22.96 18.41 -82.99
CA LYS A 269 -23.37 19.49 -83.89
C LYS A 269 -23.07 19.15 -85.36
N ILE A 270 -22.09 18.29 -85.60
CA ILE A 270 -21.61 17.91 -86.92
C ILE A 270 -22.39 16.71 -87.46
N ASN A 271 -22.50 15.64 -86.67
CA ASN A 271 -23.00 14.34 -87.14
C ASN A 271 -24.31 13.88 -86.47
N GLY A 272 -24.93 14.74 -85.65
CA GLY A 272 -26.08 14.37 -84.84
C GLY A 272 -25.75 13.36 -83.75
N SER A 273 -26.77 12.90 -83.03
CA SER A 273 -26.61 11.85 -82.01
C SER A 273 -26.66 10.46 -82.65
N HIS A 274 -25.71 9.59 -82.29
CA HIS A 274 -25.69 8.19 -82.70
C HIS A 274 -25.20 7.28 -81.56
N THR A 275 -25.24 5.96 -81.78
CA THR A 275 -25.00 4.94 -80.75
C THR A 275 -23.70 5.16 -79.95
N LYS A 276 -22.61 5.66 -80.58
CA LYS A 276 -21.33 5.91 -79.87
C LYS A 276 -21.35 7.10 -78.94
N ILE A 277 -22.10 8.15 -79.31
CA ILE A 277 -22.27 9.34 -78.47
C ILE A 277 -23.10 9.00 -77.23
N ASN A 278 -24.15 8.19 -77.39
CA ASN A 278 -24.94 7.73 -76.25
C ASN A 278 -24.13 6.81 -75.32
N GLN A 279 -23.37 5.86 -75.90
CA GLN A 279 -22.45 5.00 -75.12
C GLN A 279 -21.40 5.81 -74.34
N ALA A 280 -20.88 6.88 -74.94
CA ALA A 280 -19.96 7.76 -74.25
C ALA A 280 -20.66 8.53 -73.11
N ARG A 281 -21.86 9.09 -73.33
CA ARG A 281 -22.63 9.73 -72.25
C ARG A 281 -22.93 8.80 -71.07
N ASP A 282 -23.29 7.56 -71.35
CA ASP A 282 -23.51 6.56 -70.30
C ASP A 282 -22.21 6.29 -69.51
N GLY A 283 -21.06 6.21 -70.19
CA GLY A 283 -19.75 6.09 -69.57
C GLY A 283 -19.41 7.29 -68.68
N TYR A 284 -19.66 8.52 -69.14
CA TYR A 284 -19.49 9.74 -68.34
C TYR A 284 -20.39 9.76 -67.10
N ALA A 285 -21.68 9.42 -67.26
CA ALA A 285 -22.62 9.36 -66.14
C ALA A 285 -22.18 8.35 -65.07
N GLU A 286 -21.59 7.23 -65.48
CA GLU A 286 -21.01 6.24 -64.56
C GLU A 286 -19.77 6.78 -63.82
N VAL A 287 -18.89 7.53 -64.50
CA VAL A 287 -17.77 8.23 -63.85
C VAL A 287 -18.28 9.22 -62.80
N GLU A 288 -19.24 10.07 -63.15
CA GLU A 288 -19.81 11.05 -62.23
C GLU A 288 -20.43 10.37 -60.99
N ARG A 289 -21.21 9.31 -61.23
CA ARG A 289 -21.88 8.53 -60.18
C ARG A 289 -20.87 7.90 -59.22
N THR A 290 -19.84 7.25 -59.74
CA THR A 290 -18.82 6.56 -58.92
C THR A 290 -17.95 7.56 -58.14
N VAL A 291 -17.62 8.71 -58.73
CA VAL A 291 -16.87 9.78 -58.05
C VAL A 291 -17.70 10.40 -56.92
N ARG A 292 -19.01 10.59 -57.13
CA ARG A 292 -19.92 11.04 -56.06
C ARG A 292 -19.93 10.07 -54.88
N GLN A 293 -20.02 8.76 -55.16
CA GLN A 293 -19.94 7.73 -54.11
C GLN A 293 -18.61 7.74 -53.36
N VAL A 294 -17.48 8.00 -54.04
CA VAL A 294 -16.17 8.19 -53.37
C VAL A 294 -16.21 9.36 -52.40
N LEU A 295 -16.80 10.49 -52.81
CA LEU A 295 -16.89 11.69 -51.96
C LEU A 295 -17.78 11.47 -50.73
N GLU A 296 -18.92 10.81 -50.91
CA GLU A 296 -19.86 10.47 -49.82
C GLU A 296 -19.20 9.56 -48.78
N ILE A 297 -18.57 8.47 -49.20
CA ILE A 297 -17.91 7.53 -48.27
C ILE A 297 -16.69 8.17 -47.62
N LYS A 298 -15.96 9.03 -48.35
CA LYS A 298 -14.85 9.77 -47.75
C LYS A 298 -15.31 10.70 -46.62
N ALA A 299 -16.47 11.34 -46.74
CA ALA A 299 -16.99 12.18 -45.68
C ALA A 299 -17.24 11.37 -44.38
N GLU A 300 -17.72 10.13 -44.49
CA GLU A 300 -17.84 9.22 -43.35
C GLU A 300 -16.47 8.76 -42.81
N ALA A 301 -15.52 8.46 -43.70
CA ALA A 301 -14.15 8.12 -43.30
C ALA A 301 -13.46 9.29 -42.58
N GLU A 302 -13.72 10.54 -42.97
CA GLU A 302 -13.19 11.73 -42.29
C GLU A 302 -13.74 11.87 -40.87
N LYS A 303 -15.02 11.52 -40.62
CA LYS A 303 -15.56 11.46 -39.25
C LYS A 303 -14.82 10.43 -38.40
N ALA A 304 -14.63 9.21 -38.93
CA ALA A 304 -13.89 8.15 -38.23
C ALA A 304 -12.42 8.52 -37.97
N LEU A 305 -11.76 9.20 -38.91
CA LEU A 305 -10.41 9.73 -38.73
C LEU A 305 -10.34 10.79 -37.62
N ASN A 306 -11.29 11.71 -37.57
CA ASN A 306 -11.36 12.72 -36.51
C ASN A 306 -11.58 12.07 -35.13
N GLU A 307 -12.42 11.04 -35.04
CA GLU A 307 -12.58 10.27 -33.81
C GLU A 307 -11.31 9.51 -33.41
N ALA A 308 -10.53 9.03 -34.38
CA ALA A 308 -9.25 8.40 -34.13
C ALA A 308 -8.22 9.41 -33.59
N VAL A 309 -8.19 10.63 -34.11
CA VAL A 309 -7.35 11.73 -33.59
C VAL A 309 -7.72 12.08 -32.15
N ASN A 310 -9.01 12.16 -31.84
CA ASN A 310 -9.47 12.41 -30.46
C ASN A 310 -9.05 11.28 -29.51
N SER A 311 -9.25 10.02 -29.92
CA SER A 311 -8.85 8.85 -29.13
C SER A 311 -7.34 8.80 -28.90
N ARG A 312 -6.55 9.14 -29.93
CA ARG A 312 -5.10 9.26 -29.81
C ARG A 312 -4.68 10.35 -28.83
N THR A 313 -5.35 11.51 -28.85
CA THR A 313 -5.05 12.62 -27.93
C THR A 313 -5.24 12.22 -26.47
N GLU A 314 -6.27 11.43 -26.16
CA GLU A 314 -6.46 10.86 -24.82
C GLU A 314 -5.37 9.85 -24.44
N LEU A 315 -4.90 9.04 -25.40
CA LEU A 315 -3.78 8.12 -25.19
C LEU A 315 -2.43 8.82 -25.05
N ASP A 316 -2.26 10.00 -25.65
CA ASP A 316 -1.03 10.80 -25.50
C ASP A 316 -0.89 11.38 -24.08
N LYS A 317 -1.96 11.39 -23.27
CA LYS A 317 -1.92 11.67 -21.82
C LYS A 317 -1.31 10.52 -20.98
N LYS A 318 -0.63 9.57 -21.63
CA LYS A 318 0.08 8.42 -21.01
C LYS A 318 0.98 8.81 -19.86
N SER A 319 1.63 9.98 -19.91
CA SER A 319 2.50 10.47 -18.84
C SER A 319 1.81 10.52 -17.47
N ASN A 320 0.51 10.80 -17.42
CA ASN A 320 -0.27 10.81 -16.18
C ASN A 320 -0.48 9.41 -15.61
N LEU A 321 -0.60 8.41 -16.48
CA LEU A 321 -0.67 7.00 -16.08
C LEU A 321 0.70 6.49 -15.64
N GLU A 322 1.76 6.79 -16.39
CA GLU A 322 3.15 6.43 -16.02
C GLU A 322 3.54 7.05 -14.67
N SER A 323 3.17 8.31 -14.42
CA SER A 323 3.40 8.95 -13.13
C SER A 323 2.62 8.29 -11.99
N ALA A 324 1.39 7.83 -12.25
CA ALA A 324 0.59 7.11 -11.26
C ALA A 324 1.23 5.76 -10.94
N LEU A 325 1.59 4.97 -11.97
CA LEU A 325 2.32 3.70 -11.82
C LEU A 325 3.63 3.88 -11.07
N GLY A 326 4.43 4.91 -11.38
CA GLY A 326 5.67 5.19 -10.65
C GLY A 326 5.44 5.55 -9.18
N THR A 327 4.30 6.16 -8.85
CA THR A 327 3.91 6.41 -7.45
C THR A 327 3.59 5.10 -6.73
N GLU A 328 2.85 4.20 -7.39
CA GLU A 328 2.53 2.87 -6.85
C GLU A 328 3.78 1.99 -6.69
N GLU A 329 4.72 2.04 -7.65
CA GLU A 329 6.00 1.33 -7.58
C GLU A 329 6.85 1.83 -6.41
N ASN A 330 6.92 3.15 -6.20
CA ASN A 330 7.64 3.74 -5.07
C ASN A 330 6.99 3.39 -3.72
N HIS A 331 5.66 3.39 -3.65
CA HIS A 331 4.94 2.96 -2.46
C HIS A 331 5.23 1.49 -2.13
N LEU A 332 5.15 0.62 -3.15
CA LEU A 332 5.44 -0.81 -3.01
C LEU A 332 6.88 -1.05 -2.55
N LYS A 333 7.85 -0.34 -3.15
CA LYS A 333 9.26 -0.43 -2.76
C LYS A 333 9.47 0.02 -1.31
N THR A 334 8.95 1.19 -0.95
CA THR A 334 9.12 1.77 0.39
C THR A 334 8.53 0.87 1.48
N ASN A 335 7.31 0.38 1.27
CA ASN A 335 6.66 -0.49 2.25
C ASN A 335 7.23 -1.92 2.22
N GLY A 336 7.63 -2.41 1.05
CA GLY A 336 8.36 -3.65 0.89
C GLY A 336 9.66 -3.67 1.68
N ASP A 337 10.46 -2.61 1.59
CA ASP A 337 11.72 -2.48 2.34
C ASP A 337 11.49 -2.51 3.87
N LYS A 338 10.41 -1.89 4.35
CA LYS A 338 10.03 -1.95 5.78
C LYS A 338 9.67 -3.38 6.22
N ILE A 339 8.92 -4.12 5.41
CA ILE A 339 8.60 -5.52 5.71
C ILE A 339 9.86 -6.38 5.70
N ILE A 340 10.73 -6.21 4.69
CA ILE A 340 12.01 -6.92 4.61
C ILE A 340 12.87 -6.62 5.85
N LYS A 341 12.91 -5.36 6.30
CA LYS A 341 13.60 -4.97 7.52
C LYS A 341 13.01 -5.63 8.77
N ALA A 342 11.68 -5.71 8.87
CA ALA A 342 11.01 -6.44 9.95
C ALA A 342 11.38 -7.94 9.95
N PHE A 343 11.51 -8.57 8.78
CA PHE A 343 11.99 -9.94 8.67
C PHE A 343 13.44 -10.12 9.11
N ARG A 344 14.33 -9.17 8.77
CA ARG A 344 15.71 -9.21 9.27
C ARG A 344 15.77 -9.13 10.80
N LEU A 345 14.88 -8.37 11.43
CA LEU A 345 14.79 -8.32 12.90
C LEU A 345 14.39 -9.68 13.50
N LEU A 346 13.55 -10.45 12.82
CA LEU A 346 13.13 -11.78 13.25
C LEU A 346 14.26 -12.82 13.14
N GLU A 347 15.14 -12.69 12.14
CA GLU A 347 16.20 -13.66 11.84
C GLU A 347 17.58 -13.21 12.33
N GLY A 348 17.66 -12.39 13.38
CA GLY A 348 18.93 -11.98 13.98
C GLY A 348 19.84 -11.16 13.05
N GLY A 349 19.26 -10.51 12.04
CA GLY A 349 19.97 -9.68 11.06
C GLY A 349 20.30 -10.39 9.75
N GLU A 350 20.00 -11.68 9.60
CA GLU A 350 20.20 -12.39 8.34
C GLU A 350 19.21 -11.93 7.26
N ALA A 351 19.71 -11.76 6.03
CA ALA A 351 18.91 -11.28 4.91
C ALA A 351 18.32 -12.45 4.12
N LYS A 352 17.08 -12.82 4.42
CA LYS A 352 16.32 -13.84 3.65
C LYS A 352 15.65 -13.32 2.39
N PHE A 353 15.26 -12.06 2.41
CA PHE A 353 14.64 -11.38 1.29
C PHE A 353 15.43 -10.13 0.95
N ASP A 354 15.67 -9.92 -0.34
CA ASP A 354 16.33 -8.74 -0.89
C ASP A 354 15.36 -7.86 -1.71
N ASN A 355 14.16 -8.37 -2.03
CA ASN A 355 13.11 -7.62 -2.72
C ASN A 355 11.71 -8.20 -2.46
N VAL A 356 10.69 -7.43 -2.86
CA VAL A 356 9.27 -7.77 -2.70
C VAL A 356 8.87 -9.01 -3.49
N GLU A 357 9.43 -9.22 -4.69
CA GLU A 357 9.08 -10.38 -5.53
C GLU A 357 9.46 -11.70 -4.85
N LYS A 358 10.64 -11.79 -4.24
CA LYS A 358 11.04 -12.96 -3.45
C LYS A 358 10.22 -13.12 -2.18
N LEU A 359 9.93 -12.01 -1.47
CA LEU A 359 9.07 -12.03 -0.29
C LEU A 359 7.68 -12.63 -0.60
N CYS A 360 7.10 -12.25 -1.73
CA CYS A 360 5.76 -12.68 -2.13
C CYS A 360 5.72 -14.08 -2.75
N SER A 361 6.83 -14.54 -3.34
CA SER A 361 6.95 -15.88 -3.92
C SER A 361 7.29 -16.96 -2.88
N ALA A 362 7.74 -16.57 -1.68
CA ALA A 362 8.13 -17.51 -0.66
C ALA A 362 6.93 -18.15 0.04
N ASN A 363 7.03 -19.45 0.34
CA ASN A 363 6.13 -20.12 1.27
C ASN A 363 6.27 -19.49 2.65
N PHE A 364 5.15 -19.07 3.22
CA PHE A 364 5.13 -18.26 4.42
C PHE A 364 4.30 -18.90 5.52
N THR A 365 4.89 -18.94 6.70
CA THR A 365 4.22 -19.30 7.96
C THR A 365 4.39 -18.14 8.92
N THR A 366 3.39 -17.90 9.75
CA THR A 366 3.46 -16.88 10.81
C THR A 366 4.75 -17.05 11.62
N PRO A 367 5.62 -16.04 11.69
CA PRO A 367 6.89 -16.16 12.38
C PRO A 367 6.69 -16.15 13.89
N SER A 368 7.51 -16.90 14.61
CA SER A 368 7.67 -16.70 16.05
C SER A 368 8.42 -15.38 16.25
N VAL A 369 7.90 -14.52 17.14
CA VAL A 369 8.44 -13.18 17.38
C VAL A 369 9.15 -13.16 18.73
N PRO A 370 10.44 -12.82 18.80
CA PRO A 370 11.11 -12.57 20.07
C PRO A 370 10.65 -11.25 20.72
N ILE A 371 10.53 -11.21 22.04
CA ILE A 371 9.98 -10.06 22.79
C ILE A 371 10.87 -8.82 22.69
N ASP A 372 12.18 -8.98 22.61
CA ASP A 372 13.18 -7.91 22.53
C ASP A 372 13.14 -7.14 21.20
N VAL A 373 12.63 -7.78 20.13
CA VAL A 373 12.46 -7.15 18.81
C VAL A 373 11.01 -6.78 18.48
N ALA A 374 10.03 -7.27 19.24
CA ALA A 374 8.61 -7.05 18.98
C ALA A 374 8.24 -5.56 18.81
N ASN A 375 8.73 -4.69 19.69
CA ASN A 375 8.46 -3.25 19.61
C ASN A 375 9.10 -2.59 18.37
N LYS A 376 10.28 -3.04 17.94
CA LYS A 376 10.93 -2.57 16.71
C LYS A 376 10.12 -2.99 15.48
N ILE A 377 9.64 -4.23 15.44
CA ILE A 377 8.78 -4.74 14.36
C ILE A 377 7.48 -3.93 14.28
N ILE A 378 6.82 -3.67 15.40
CA ILE A 378 5.62 -2.81 15.46
C ILE A 378 5.92 -1.45 14.86
N THR A 379 7.03 -0.83 15.24
CA THR A 379 7.41 0.50 14.76
C THR A 379 7.65 0.52 13.24
N GLU A 380 8.36 -0.48 12.71
CA GLU A 380 8.61 -0.59 11.26
C GLU A 380 7.33 -0.82 10.46
N LEU A 381 6.39 -1.61 10.99
CA LEU A 381 5.16 -2.02 10.30
C LEU A 381 3.96 -1.10 10.52
N ALA A 382 4.00 -0.19 11.50
CA ALA A 382 2.89 0.69 11.85
C ALA A 382 2.31 1.46 10.66
N ASN A 383 3.19 1.87 9.73
CA ASN A 383 2.83 2.66 8.54
C ASN A 383 2.90 1.86 7.24
N VAL A 384 2.96 0.54 7.31
CA VAL A 384 2.87 -0.33 6.13
C VAL A 384 1.41 -0.62 5.87
N ASN A 385 0.89 -0.16 4.74
CA ASN A 385 -0.50 -0.41 4.32
C ASN A 385 -0.54 -0.66 2.82
N SER A 386 -1.67 -1.18 2.32
CA SER A 386 -1.96 -1.15 0.89
C SER A 386 -2.07 0.28 0.40
N SER A 387 -1.70 0.51 -0.86
CA SER A 387 -1.82 1.81 -1.48
C SER A 387 -3.28 2.20 -1.67
N ALA A 388 -3.63 3.40 -1.20
CA ALA A 388 -4.94 3.99 -1.44
C ALA A 388 -5.14 4.41 -2.91
N GLY A 389 -4.06 4.74 -3.63
CA GLY A 389 -4.10 5.19 -5.03
C GLY A 389 -4.19 4.07 -6.07
N LEU A 390 -4.01 2.82 -5.64
CA LEU A 390 -3.90 1.68 -6.55
C LEU A 390 -5.17 1.46 -7.38
N SER A 391 -6.34 1.59 -6.77
CA SER A 391 -7.63 1.44 -7.46
C SER A 391 -7.86 2.54 -8.50
N ASP A 392 -7.45 3.78 -8.22
CA ASP A 392 -7.54 4.88 -9.17
C ASP A 392 -6.58 4.66 -10.35
N THR A 393 -5.39 4.12 -10.07
CA THR A 393 -4.41 3.75 -11.10
C THR A 393 -4.93 2.64 -12.01
N GLU A 394 -5.59 1.62 -11.45
CA GLU A 394 -6.26 0.57 -12.24
C GLU A 394 -7.35 1.14 -13.15
N GLU A 395 -8.13 2.11 -12.65
CA GLU A 395 -9.18 2.74 -13.46
C GLU A 395 -8.58 3.56 -14.62
N LYS A 396 -7.44 4.22 -14.40
CA LYS A 396 -6.68 4.86 -15.49
C LYS A 396 -6.20 3.85 -16.54
N VAL A 397 -5.71 2.68 -16.14
CA VAL A 397 -5.33 1.61 -17.08
C VAL A 397 -6.53 1.11 -17.89
N LYS A 398 -7.70 0.94 -17.25
CA LYS A 398 -8.94 0.58 -17.96
C LYS A 398 -9.39 1.66 -18.95
N GLY A 399 -9.29 2.93 -18.56
CA GLY A 399 -9.54 4.07 -19.44
C GLY A 399 -8.63 4.04 -20.66
N TYR A 400 -7.32 3.81 -20.44
CA TYR A 400 -6.33 3.65 -21.50
C TYR A 400 -6.70 2.51 -22.47
N LYS A 401 -7.03 1.33 -21.92
CA LYS A 401 -7.50 0.17 -22.70
C LYS A 401 -8.69 0.50 -23.57
N LYS A 402 -9.70 1.20 -23.04
CA LYS A 402 -10.91 1.59 -23.78
C LYS A 402 -10.58 2.43 -25.02
N HIS A 403 -9.64 3.36 -24.90
CA HIS A 403 -9.22 4.19 -26.03
C HIS A 403 -8.40 3.40 -27.07
N VAL A 404 -7.56 2.45 -26.66
CA VAL A 404 -6.86 1.55 -27.59
C VAL A 404 -7.84 0.66 -28.36
N GLU A 405 -8.83 0.07 -27.68
CA GLU A 405 -9.88 -0.73 -28.34
C GLU A 405 -10.74 0.11 -29.29
N ARG A 406 -10.98 1.39 -28.95
CA ARG A 406 -11.65 2.32 -29.88
C ARG A 406 -10.82 2.57 -31.13
N LEU A 407 -9.50 2.75 -31.02
CA LEU A 407 -8.62 2.88 -32.18
C LEU A 407 -8.63 1.62 -33.06
N LYS A 408 -8.60 0.41 -32.47
CA LYS A 408 -8.73 -0.84 -33.25
C LYS A 408 -10.03 -0.90 -34.02
N THR A 409 -11.15 -0.54 -33.37
CA THR A 409 -12.47 -0.51 -34.01
C THR A 409 -12.49 0.46 -35.20
N LEU A 410 -11.99 1.69 -34.99
CA LEU A 410 -11.92 2.72 -36.03
C LEU A 410 -10.99 2.30 -37.18
N SER A 411 -9.88 1.63 -36.87
CA SER A 411 -8.96 1.05 -37.84
C SER A 411 -9.67 0.05 -38.76
N THR A 412 -10.49 -0.85 -38.21
CA THR A 412 -11.30 -1.80 -39.01
C THR A 412 -12.32 -1.07 -39.88
N GLN A 413 -13.06 -0.11 -39.32
CA GLN A 413 -14.05 0.68 -40.08
C GLN A 413 -13.40 1.46 -41.23
N LEU A 414 -12.25 2.10 -40.98
CA LEU A 414 -11.51 2.82 -42.01
C LEU A 414 -10.99 1.88 -43.11
N ASN A 415 -10.67 0.63 -42.78
CA ASN A 415 -10.27 -0.36 -43.76
C ASN A 415 -11.42 -0.71 -44.73
N GLU A 416 -12.63 -0.87 -44.21
CA GLU A 416 -13.83 -1.12 -45.01
C GLU A 416 -14.16 0.08 -45.93
N TYR A 417 -14.08 1.30 -45.40
CA TYR A 417 -14.21 2.51 -46.21
C TYR A 417 -13.12 2.59 -47.28
N ASN A 418 -11.86 2.31 -46.91
CA ASN A 418 -10.75 2.33 -47.85
C ASN A 418 -10.95 1.33 -49.00
N HIS A 419 -11.40 0.11 -48.71
CA HIS A 419 -11.73 -0.87 -49.75
C HIS A 419 -12.78 -0.32 -50.72
N THR A 420 -13.91 0.14 -50.19
CA THR A 420 -15.02 0.64 -51.01
C THR A 420 -14.61 1.86 -51.84
N ILE A 421 -13.84 2.78 -51.26
CA ILE A 421 -13.33 3.96 -51.96
C ILE A 421 -12.36 3.57 -53.08
N ASN A 422 -11.43 2.63 -52.84
CA ASN A 422 -10.50 2.17 -53.87
C ASN A 422 -11.22 1.44 -55.01
N ASP A 423 -12.21 0.61 -54.70
CA ASP A 423 -13.00 -0.09 -55.72
C ASP A 423 -13.79 0.91 -56.58
N ASN A 424 -14.39 1.93 -55.96
CA ASN A 424 -15.09 3.01 -56.68
C ASN A 424 -14.14 3.86 -57.52
N ALA A 425 -12.96 4.20 -56.99
CA ALA A 425 -11.94 4.95 -57.73
C ALA A 425 -11.45 4.15 -58.95
N THR A 426 -11.20 2.86 -58.78
CA THR A 426 -10.80 1.96 -59.87
C THR A 426 -11.89 1.86 -60.93
N ARG A 427 -13.17 1.76 -60.53
CA ARG A 427 -14.31 1.80 -61.45
C ARG A 427 -14.38 3.13 -62.20
N ALA A 428 -14.22 4.26 -61.53
CA ALA A 428 -14.20 5.58 -62.15
C ALA A 428 -13.08 5.72 -63.19
N VAL A 429 -11.87 5.23 -62.88
CA VAL A 429 -10.74 5.20 -63.83
C VAL A 429 -11.06 4.36 -65.06
N LYS A 430 -11.65 3.16 -64.87
CA LYS A 430 -12.02 2.29 -65.99
C LYS A 430 -13.12 2.91 -66.86
N SER A 431 -14.18 3.42 -66.24
CA SER A 431 -15.28 4.08 -66.95
C SER A 431 -14.83 5.34 -67.69
N ALA A 432 -13.86 6.09 -67.13
CA ALA A 432 -13.26 7.23 -67.81
C ALA A 432 -12.46 6.81 -69.05
N ALA A 433 -11.70 5.72 -68.98
CA ALA A 433 -10.98 5.18 -70.12
C ALA A 433 -11.94 4.70 -71.23
N ASP A 434 -12.99 3.94 -70.86
CA ASP A 434 -14.02 3.48 -71.79
C ASP A 434 -14.76 4.66 -72.44
N PHE A 435 -15.04 5.71 -71.65
CA PHE A 435 -15.63 6.95 -72.12
C PHE A 435 -14.74 7.64 -73.16
N GLU A 436 -13.47 7.91 -72.82
CA GLU A 436 -12.52 8.58 -73.71
C GLU A 436 -12.31 7.80 -75.02
N GLU A 437 -12.32 6.47 -74.96
CA GLU A 437 -12.21 5.64 -76.16
C GLU A 437 -13.45 5.81 -77.06
N ASN A 438 -14.66 5.80 -76.49
CA ASN A 438 -15.88 6.02 -77.26
C ASN A 438 -15.94 7.44 -77.85
N VAL A 439 -15.44 8.45 -77.13
CA VAL A 439 -15.28 9.83 -77.65
C VAL A 439 -14.38 9.83 -78.88
N LYS A 440 -13.21 9.20 -78.82
CA LYS A 440 -12.27 9.12 -79.96
C LYS A 440 -12.87 8.41 -81.16
N ARG A 441 -13.66 7.35 -80.95
CA ARG A 441 -14.36 6.65 -82.03
C ARG A 441 -15.44 7.55 -82.66
N ALA A 442 -16.25 8.23 -81.85
CA ALA A 442 -17.25 9.18 -82.35
C ALA A 442 -16.61 10.35 -83.12
N GLU A 443 -15.45 10.84 -82.66
CA GLU A 443 -14.67 11.87 -83.35
C GLU A 443 -14.24 11.40 -84.75
N LYS A 444 -13.72 10.17 -84.85
CA LYS A 444 -13.33 9.57 -86.13
C LYS A 444 -14.53 9.43 -87.08
N ASP A 445 -15.66 8.90 -86.60
CA ASP A 445 -16.88 8.71 -87.39
C ASP A 445 -17.40 10.07 -87.93
N ALA A 446 -17.33 11.11 -87.12
CA ALA A 446 -17.74 12.46 -87.52
C ALA A 446 -16.79 13.07 -88.56
N VAL A 447 -15.47 12.90 -88.40
CA VAL A 447 -14.48 13.35 -89.40
C VAL A 447 -14.71 12.66 -90.74
N GLU A 448 -14.92 11.33 -90.74
CA GLU A 448 -15.22 10.58 -91.97
C GLU A 448 -16.50 11.08 -92.65
N THR A 449 -17.52 11.41 -91.86
CA THR A 449 -18.78 11.98 -92.38
C THR A 449 -18.53 13.34 -93.03
N VAL A 450 -17.85 14.26 -92.35
CA VAL A 450 -17.52 15.60 -92.90
C VAL A 450 -16.69 15.49 -94.17
N VAL A 451 -15.67 14.63 -94.18
CA VAL A 451 -14.84 14.41 -95.39
C VAL A 451 -15.70 13.88 -96.54
N GLY A 452 -16.64 12.98 -96.27
CA GLY A 452 -17.61 12.52 -97.25
C GLY A 452 -18.48 13.64 -97.82
N GLU A 453 -19.04 14.49 -96.96
CA GLU A 453 -19.87 15.64 -97.36
C GLU A 453 -19.06 16.69 -98.14
N VAL A 454 -17.87 17.05 -97.68
CA VAL A 454 -16.97 17.98 -98.37
C VAL A 454 -16.60 17.45 -99.75
N ASN A 455 -16.27 16.17 -99.86
CA ASN A 455 -15.96 15.54 -101.15
C ASN A 455 -17.19 15.53 -102.09
N ASN A 456 -18.39 15.31 -101.56
CA ASN A 456 -19.62 15.39 -102.35
C ASN A 456 -19.90 16.83 -102.81
N LYS A 457 -19.75 17.82 -101.93
CA LYS A 457 -19.88 19.24 -102.29
C LYS A 457 -18.82 19.69 -103.28
N ALA A 458 -17.58 19.21 -103.16
CA ALA A 458 -16.53 19.45 -104.13
C ALA A 458 -16.90 18.89 -105.52
N LYS A 459 -17.48 17.68 -105.58
CA LYS A 459 -18.00 17.10 -106.83
C LYS A 459 -19.13 17.95 -107.42
N GLU A 460 -20.07 18.41 -106.60
CA GLU A 460 -21.16 19.30 -107.03
C GLU A 460 -20.64 20.64 -107.58
N LEU A 461 -19.69 21.27 -106.88
CA LEU A 461 -19.04 22.51 -107.33
C LEU A 461 -18.29 22.32 -108.64
N CYS A 462 -17.53 21.24 -108.78
CA CYS A 462 -16.87 20.89 -110.03
C CYS A 462 -17.87 20.67 -111.18
N ALA A 463 -19.02 20.07 -110.91
CA ALA A 463 -20.09 19.91 -111.90
C ALA A 463 -20.74 21.27 -112.26
N ALA A 464 -20.94 22.15 -111.28
CA ALA A 464 -21.45 23.50 -111.49
C ALA A 464 -20.47 24.37 -112.32
N ASP A 465 -19.17 24.31 -112.03
CA ASP A 465 -18.12 25.00 -112.80
C ASP A 465 -18.11 24.54 -114.26
N LYS A 466 -18.20 23.22 -114.51
CA LYS A 466 -18.33 22.68 -115.88
C LYS A 466 -19.56 23.24 -116.61
N LYS A 467 -20.71 23.33 -115.94
CA LYS A 467 -21.93 23.94 -116.51
C LYS A 467 -21.75 25.44 -116.78
N LEU A 468 -21.14 26.19 -115.87
CA LEU A 468 -20.84 27.62 -116.03
C LEU A 468 -19.90 27.88 -117.22
N LYS A 469 -18.82 27.10 -117.35
CA LYS A 469 -17.92 27.16 -118.52
C LYS A 469 -18.65 26.86 -119.82
N SER A 470 -19.55 25.87 -119.83
CA SER A 470 -20.40 25.56 -120.98
C SER A 470 -21.33 26.73 -121.34
N PHE A 471 -21.96 27.38 -120.36
CA PHE A 471 -22.81 28.55 -120.60
C PHE A 471 -21.99 29.75 -121.09
N SER A 472 -20.82 30.01 -120.52
CA SER A 472 -19.92 31.08 -120.98
C SER A 472 -19.48 30.87 -122.43
N ALA A 473 -19.18 29.63 -122.83
CA ALA A 473 -18.85 29.30 -124.22
C ALA A 473 -20.06 29.48 -125.17
N GLN A 474 -21.29 29.22 -124.70
CA GLN A 474 -22.51 29.52 -125.46
C GLN A 474 -22.76 31.03 -125.60
N ILE A 475 -22.58 31.81 -124.54
CA ILE A 475 -22.74 33.28 -124.58
C ILE A 475 -21.71 33.92 -125.51
N GLY A 476 -20.45 33.47 -125.47
CA GLY A 476 -19.40 33.93 -126.40
C GLY A 476 -19.75 33.67 -127.87
N LYS A 477 -20.37 32.51 -128.17
CA LYS A 477 -20.89 32.22 -129.53
C LYS A 477 -22.09 33.08 -129.94
N THR A 478 -22.85 33.60 -128.98
CA THR A 478 -24.04 34.43 -129.25
C THR A 478 -23.67 35.91 -129.43
N THR A 479 -22.54 36.35 -128.87
CA THR A 479 -22.01 37.73 -129.02
C THR A 479 -21.17 37.93 -130.29
N GLU A 480 -20.78 36.86 -130.99
CA GLU A 480 -20.21 36.92 -132.35
C GLU A 480 -21.26 36.97 -133.47
N GLN A 481 -22.57 36.93 -133.13
CA GLN A 481 -23.70 36.94 -134.07
C GLN A 481 -24.68 38.12 -133.90
N GLY A 482 -24.35 39.11 -133.05
CA GLY A 482 -25.00 40.41 -133.00
C GLY A 482 -23.98 41.49 -133.31
#